data_AF-A0A8H4P2Q1-F1
#
_entry.id   AF-A0A8H4P2Q1-F1
#
_cell.length_a   1.000
_cell.length_b   1.000
_cell.length_c   1.000
_cell.angle_alpha   90.00
_cell.angle_beta   90.00
_cell.angle_gamma   90.00
#
_symmetry.space_group_name_H-M   'P 1'
#
loop_
_entity.id
_entity.type
_entity.pdbx_description
1 polymer ?
#
loop_
_entity_poly.entity_id
_entity_poly.type
_entity_poly.pdbx_seq_one_letter_code
_entity_poly.pdbx_strand_id
1 'polypeptide(L)'
;MPGAATSKAEADCQIEQLRRERGFDGQHQILSKDLYQQPSHFLLELIQNADDNTFSSAVTPGLSLTLSGSSPRYLRTDCNEVGFTLEQVNAIATTGDSTKKAISRRQRGYIGEKGIGFKSVFKVASVVNIVSGYYEFMFERDTPLGMILPVLSPFPSRHRLPDHTQFLLQLGDQVEVRRIQIDLENIDPELLIFLRKLRRLTIETNYTNTTYHVQTDTSDATLGDTATIYSTNGDENLTLDKKYAVIRFNASRMPSDTRREGITRSKVILAFPIDESKSPKMGRHKAFAFLPIDDFGFKVSSMIYPTQPGPSADIIYVQFLVHADFLLVASREGLDYGCQWNIFLRDAIRATFLLAVKRFISMPAGEAGPGLRYMWPQYTKHHQSSHDFWNQLHRDILQDLRLERVLESRDASAGFYIPRQLRFTPTKFRFEGDALFDSPSLRKKQLAFQYDGVYGQLKLLGVPRTTIQDLCQEFSDWIAEFGVAILDTKPPEWHRKVASLFYGETGLKAHLLSLPIIPLRDGSWVNARRAHLYLEVGTTEEYVPGGINISIVDRASTDSLQQSDPQTFNPTDFPTSLA
;
A
#
# COMPACT_ATOMS: atom_id res chain seq x y z
N MET A 1 -17.03 25.41 -28.11
CA MET A 1 -17.42 24.00 -27.86
C MET A 1 -18.81 23.78 -28.41
N PRO A 2 -19.12 22.66 -29.10
CA PRO A 2 -20.49 22.35 -29.53
C PRO A 2 -21.43 22.34 -28.31
N GLY A 3 -22.52 23.12 -28.34
CA GLY A 3 -23.52 23.16 -27.27
C GLY A 3 -23.24 24.12 -26.10
N ALA A 4 -22.16 24.91 -26.14
CA ALA A 4 -21.96 26.05 -25.26
C ALA A 4 -22.50 27.33 -25.91
N ALA A 5 -23.05 28.25 -25.12
CA ALA A 5 -23.49 29.56 -25.62
C ALA A 5 -22.31 30.33 -26.24
N THR A 6 -22.60 31.12 -27.27
CA THR A 6 -21.63 31.95 -28.00
C THR A 6 -21.67 33.42 -27.58
N SER A 7 -22.69 33.82 -26.81
CA SER A 7 -22.84 35.16 -26.26
C SER A 7 -23.60 35.14 -24.93
N LYS A 8 -23.48 36.22 -24.16
CA LYS A 8 -24.24 36.42 -22.91
C LYS A 8 -25.76 36.43 -23.14
N ALA A 9 -26.21 37.08 -24.21
CA ALA A 9 -27.62 37.13 -24.57
C ALA A 9 -28.20 35.73 -24.88
N GLU A 10 -27.43 34.89 -25.57
CA GLU A 10 -27.81 33.50 -25.85
C GLU A 10 -27.88 32.68 -24.55
N ALA A 11 -26.87 32.79 -23.68
CA ALA A 11 -26.83 32.10 -22.40
C ALA A 11 -28.03 32.47 -21.51
N ASP A 12 -28.34 33.77 -21.42
CA ASP A 12 -29.45 34.27 -20.61
C ASP A 12 -30.81 33.79 -21.17
N CYS A 13 -30.97 33.79 -22.50
CA CYS A 13 -32.16 33.28 -23.16
C CYS A 13 -32.38 31.78 -22.86
N GLN A 14 -31.31 30.99 -22.89
CA GLN A 14 -31.36 29.55 -22.60
C GLN A 14 -31.72 29.26 -21.13
N ILE A 15 -31.18 30.04 -20.17
CA ILE A 15 -31.53 29.90 -18.75
C ILE A 15 -33.00 30.25 -18.52
N GLU A 16 -33.50 31.33 -19.11
CA GLU A 16 -34.91 31.71 -19.01
C GLU A 16 -35.83 30.68 -19.66
N GLN A 17 -35.41 30.07 -20.77
CA GLN A 17 -36.14 28.96 -21.37
C GLN A 17 -36.21 27.75 -20.42
N LEU A 18 -35.08 27.33 -19.83
CA LEU A 18 -35.05 26.26 -18.84
C LEU A 18 -35.95 26.55 -17.63
N ARG A 19 -35.97 27.81 -17.19
CA ARG A 19 -36.82 28.25 -16.07
C ARG A 19 -38.29 28.18 -16.42
N ARG A 20 -38.69 28.58 -17.64
CA ARG A 20 -40.07 28.46 -18.13
C ARG A 20 -40.51 27.01 -18.24
N GLU A 21 -39.72 26.14 -18.87
CA GLU A 21 -40.05 24.72 -19.05
C GLU A 21 -40.25 24.03 -17.69
N ARG A 22 -39.41 24.33 -16.69
CA ARG A 22 -39.43 23.66 -15.39
C ARG A 22 -40.34 24.31 -14.34
N GLY A 23 -40.68 25.58 -14.50
CA GLY A 23 -41.63 26.26 -13.61
C GLY A 23 -43.00 25.56 -13.58
N PHE A 24 -43.36 24.85 -14.65
CA PHE A 24 -44.58 24.05 -14.74
C PHE A 24 -44.45 22.65 -14.12
N ASP A 25 -43.32 21.96 -14.30
CA ASP A 25 -43.11 20.58 -13.79
C ASP A 25 -42.64 20.52 -12.31
N GLY A 26 -42.00 21.59 -11.81
CA GLY A 26 -41.36 21.60 -10.49
C GLY A 26 -42.30 21.53 -9.29
N GLN A 27 -43.61 21.81 -9.47
CA GLN A 27 -44.59 21.78 -8.37
C GLN A 27 -44.81 20.38 -7.77
N HIS A 28 -44.41 19.30 -8.46
CA HIS A 28 -44.65 17.92 -8.02
C HIS A 28 -43.44 17.20 -7.40
N GLN A 29 -42.27 17.85 -7.26
CA GLN A 29 -41.00 17.13 -7.11
C GLN A 29 -40.09 17.52 -5.94
N ILE A 30 -40.62 18.11 -4.87
CA ILE A 30 -39.86 18.30 -3.65
C ILE A 30 -40.36 17.34 -2.59
N LEU A 31 -39.78 16.14 -2.54
CA LEU A 31 -39.73 15.27 -1.36
C LEU A 31 -38.82 14.09 -1.69
N SER A 32 -37.51 14.24 -1.48
CA SER A 32 -36.66 13.06 -1.34
C SER A 32 -35.94 13.13 0.00
N LYS A 33 -36.16 12.09 0.80
CA LYS A 33 -35.48 11.81 2.07
C LYS A 33 -33.95 11.66 1.90
N ASP A 34 -33.45 11.72 0.66
CA ASP A 34 -32.03 11.59 0.28
C ASP A 34 -31.23 12.91 0.48
N LEU A 35 -31.89 14.06 0.68
CA LEU A 35 -31.22 15.35 0.99
C LEU A 35 -30.61 15.40 2.41
N TYR A 36 -30.89 14.41 3.27
CA TYR A 36 -30.46 14.34 4.68
C TYR A 36 -29.08 13.68 4.91
N GLN A 37 -28.19 13.63 3.91
CA GLN A 37 -26.86 13.02 4.09
C GLN A 37 -25.89 13.91 4.90
N GLN A 38 -24.77 13.38 5.39
CA GLN A 38 -23.80 14.13 6.18
C GLN A 38 -23.10 15.27 5.38
N PRO A 39 -22.63 16.34 6.03
CA PRO A 39 -22.06 17.52 5.37
C PRO A 39 -20.65 17.38 4.80
N SER A 40 -19.87 16.35 5.12
CA SER A 40 -18.47 16.23 4.65
C SER A 40 -18.34 15.69 3.21
N HIS A 41 -19.39 15.08 2.66
CA HIS A 41 -19.36 14.47 1.32
C HIS A 41 -19.41 15.48 0.16
N PHE A 42 -19.91 16.71 0.36
CA PHE A 42 -20.10 17.64 -0.75
C PHE A 42 -18.75 18.13 -1.34
N LEU A 43 -17.69 18.27 -0.52
CA LEU A 43 -16.38 18.71 -1.00
C LEU A 43 -15.82 17.74 -2.04
N LEU A 44 -15.95 16.44 -1.78
CA LEU A 44 -15.50 15.40 -2.69
C LEU A 44 -16.38 15.33 -3.94
N GLU A 45 -17.69 15.57 -3.82
CA GLU A 45 -18.58 15.70 -4.98
C GLU A 45 -18.20 16.91 -5.86
N LEU A 46 -17.78 18.04 -5.27
CA LEU A 46 -17.26 19.19 -6.03
C LEU A 46 -15.96 18.83 -6.77
N ILE A 47 -15.05 18.10 -6.13
CA ILE A 47 -13.81 17.62 -6.76
C ILE A 47 -14.13 16.67 -7.93
N GLN A 48 -15.08 15.75 -7.75
CA GLN A 48 -15.51 14.83 -8.81
C GLN A 48 -16.17 15.56 -9.98
N ASN A 49 -17.05 16.52 -9.71
CA ASN A 49 -17.67 17.35 -10.75
C ASN A 49 -16.60 18.09 -11.57
N ALA A 50 -15.56 18.61 -10.91
CA ALA A 50 -14.43 19.23 -11.59
C ALA A 50 -13.59 18.23 -12.39
N ASP A 51 -13.40 16.99 -11.92
CA ASP A 51 -12.72 15.92 -12.67
C ASP A 51 -13.49 15.50 -13.93
N ASP A 52 -14.81 15.65 -13.94
CA ASP A 52 -15.67 15.33 -15.08
C ASP A 52 -15.66 16.41 -16.17
N ASN A 53 -15.24 17.64 -15.85
CA ASN A 53 -15.21 18.77 -16.76
C ASN A 53 -14.29 18.58 -17.97
N THR A 54 -14.44 19.42 -18.99
CA THR A 54 -13.62 19.35 -20.20
C THR A 54 -12.53 20.40 -20.16
N PHE A 55 -11.28 19.98 -20.32
CA PHE A 55 -10.13 20.86 -20.26
C PHE A 55 -9.51 21.00 -21.65
N SER A 56 -8.94 22.18 -21.92
CA SER A 56 -8.11 22.40 -23.09
C SER A 56 -6.83 21.57 -23.00
N SER A 57 -6.26 21.15 -24.14
CA SER A 57 -4.97 20.46 -24.17
C SER A 57 -3.79 21.35 -23.74
N ALA A 58 -3.98 22.67 -23.72
CA ALA A 58 -2.95 23.64 -23.36
C ALA A 58 -2.84 23.92 -21.85
N VAL A 59 -3.76 23.38 -21.03
CA VAL A 59 -3.79 23.64 -19.58
C VAL A 59 -3.53 22.36 -18.79
N THR A 60 -2.91 22.50 -17.63
CA THR A 60 -2.92 21.44 -16.61
C THR A 60 -4.27 21.51 -15.88
N PRO A 61 -5.12 20.48 -15.94
CA PRO A 61 -6.41 20.49 -15.26
C PRO A 61 -6.26 20.67 -13.75
N GLY A 62 -6.90 21.71 -13.21
CA GLY A 62 -6.76 22.14 -11.83
C GLY A 62 -8.07 22.60 -11.21
N LEU A 63 -8.15 22.42 -9.89
CA LEU A 63 -9.23 22.91 -9.05
C LEU A 63 -8.64 23.62 -7.83
N SER A 64 -9.13 24.82 -7.53
CA SER A 64 -8.85 25.51 -6.27
C SER A 64 -10.09 25.54 -5.38
N LEU A 65 -9.89 25.33 -4.07
CA LEU A 65 -10.90 25.43 -3.03
C LEU A 65 -10.47 26.53 -2.05
N THR A 66 -11.13 27.69 -2.09
CA THR A 66 -10.83 28.84 -1.23
C THR A 66 -11.92 29.03 -0.18
N LEU A 67 -11.60 28.85 1.10
CA LEU A 67 -12.49 29.08 2.24
C LEU A 67 -12.16 30.42 2.91
N SER A 68 -13.17 31.29 3.03
CA SER A 68 -13.08 32.53 3.80
C SER A 68 -14.06 32.52 4.96
N GLY A 69 -13.53 32.60 6.19
CA GLY A 69 -14.32 32.76 7.41
C GLY A 69 -14.66 34.22 7.77
N SER A 70 -14.06 35.19 7.08
CA SER A 70 -14.34 36.62 7.29
C SER A 70 -15.65 37.00 6.60
N SER A 71 -16.38 37.99 7.12
CA SER A 71 -17.62 38.44 6.46
C SER A 71 -17.29 39.17 5.14
N PRO A 72 -17.88 38.78 3.99
CA PRO A 72 -18.86 37.70 3.82
C PRO A 72 -18.21 36.30 3.83
N ARG A 73 -18.81 35.34 4.54
CA ARG A 73 -18.30 33.96 4.64
C ARG A 73 -18.62 33.20 3.36
N TYR A 74 -17.61 32.55 2.78
CA TYR A 74 -17.83 31.76 1.57
C TYR A 74 -16.86 30.59 1.43
N LEU A 75 -17.29 29.60 0.66
CA LEU A 75 -16.42 28.65 0.00
C LEU A 75 -16.50 28.90 -1.51
N ARG A 76 -15.35 29.07 -2.15
CA ARG A 76 -15.24 29.27 -3.61
C ARG A 76 -14.52 28.08 -4.23
N THR A 77 -15.03 27.59 -5.34
CA THR A 77 -14.30 26.64 -6.20
C THR A 77 -13.90 27.32 -7.50
N ASP A 78 -12.67 27.12 -7.96
CA ASP A 78 -12.18 27.67 -9.23
C ASP A 78 -11.63 26.54 -10.10
N CYS A 79 -12.26 26.27 -11.24
CA CYS A 79 -11.85 25.20 -12.16
C CYS A 79 -11.49 25.78 -13.53
N ASN A 80 -10.27 25.53 -14.00
CA ASN A 80 -9.73 26.04 -15.26
C ASN A 80 -10.18 25.21 -16.50
N GLU A 81 -11.45 24.81 -16.51
CA GLU A 81 -12.05 24.09 -17.63
C GLU A 81 -12.46 25.04 -18.76
N VAL A 82 -12.93 24.50 -19.89
CA VAL A 82 -13.37 25.30 -21.05
C VAL A 82 -14.72 26.01 -20.84
N GLY A 83 -15.50 25.56 -19.87
CA GLY A 83 -16.81 26.11 -19.51
C GLY A 83 -17.99 25.21 -19.87
N PHE A 84 -19.14 25.53 -19.31
CA PHE A 84 -20.35 24.73 -19.37
C PHE A 84 -21.03 24.77 -20.74
N THR A 85 -21.63 23.63 -21.07
CA THR A 85 -22.65 23.47 -22.10
C THR A 85 -24.05 23.64 -21.51
N LEU A 86 -25.04 23.90 -22.37
CA LEU A 86 -26.45 23.92 -21.95
C LEU A 86 -26.87 22.61 -21.28
N GLU A 87 -26.34 21.47 -21.75
CA GLU A 87 -26.62 20.16 -21.15
C GLU A 87 -26.11 20.07 -19.70
N GLN A 88 -24.95 20.65 -19.40
CA GLN A 88 -24.41 20.70 -18.03
C GLN A 88 -25.22 21.64 -17.14
N VAL A 89 -25.63 22.81 -17.65
CA VAL A 89 -26.52 23.74 -16.93
C VAL A 89 -27.85 23.04 -16.60
N ASN A 90 -28.44 22.36 -17.59
CA ASN A 90 -29.67 21.60 -17.42
C ASN A 90 -29.50 20.43 -16.42
N ALA A 91 -28.37 19.73 -16.47
CA ALA A 91 -28.06 18.64 -15.55
C ALA A 91 -27.97 19.14 -14.10
N ILE A 92 -27.28 20.26 -13.86
CA ILE A 92 -27.15 20.88 -12.53
C ILE A 92 -28.52 21.37 -12.02
N ALA A 93 -29.41 21.84 -12.91
CA ALA A 93 -30.76 22.25 -12.56
C ALA A 93 -31.72 21.07 -12.28
N THR A 94 -31.34 19.81 -12.54
CA THR A 94 -32.23 18.63 -12.39
C THR A 94 -32.20 18.03 -10.99
N THR A 95 -33.37 17.56 -10.53
CA THR A 95 -33.52 16.82 -9.28
C THR A 95 -33.97 15.41 -9.60
N GLY A 96 -33.15 14.40 -9.30
CA GLY A 96 -33.59 13.01 -9.11
C GLY A 96 -34.17 12.24 -10.29
N ASP A 97 -34.59 12.87 -11.39
CA ASP A 97 -35.26 12.18 -12.49
C ASP A 97 -34.28 11.42 -13.37
N SER A 98 -34.49 10.12 -13.36
CA SER A 98 -33.75 9.07 -14.05
C SER A 98 -34.13 8.99 -15.54
N THR A 99 -34.12 10.12 -16.25
CA THR A 99 -34.27 10.17 -17.72
C THR A 99 -32.94 10.10 -18.48
N LYS A 100 -31.88 9.56 -17.86
CA LYS A 100 -30.67 9.11 -18.59
C LYS A 100 -30.70 7.62 -18.96
N LYS A 101 -31.87 7.06 -19.29
CA LYS A 101 -31.95 5.76 -20.02
C LYS A 101 -31.30 5.80 -21.41
N ALA A 102 -30.98 7.00 -21.95
CA ALA A 102 -30.35 7.15 -23.27
C ALA A 102 -28.85 7.52 -23.25
N ILE A 103 -28.35 8.17 -22.18
CA ILE A 103 -26.97 8.72 -22.16
C ILE A 103 -25.97 7.77 -21.48
N SER A 104 -26.44 6.81 -20.69
CA SER A 104 -25.61 5.77 -20.04
C SER A 104 -24.84 4.88 -21.03
N ARG A 105 -25.16 4.89 -22.33
CA ARG A 105 -24.43 4.12 -23.35
C ARG A 105 -23.05 4.68 -23.73
N ARG A 106 -22.72 5.94 -23.40
CA ARG A 106 -21.50 6.61 -23.93
C ARG A 106 -20.38 6.88 -22.94
N GLN A 107 -20.57 6.69 -21.63
CA GLN A 107 -19.53 6.99 -20.65
C GLN A 107 -19.19 5.79 -19.77
N ARG A 108 -18.05 5.17 -20.10
CA ARG A 108 -17.43 4.06 -19.37
C ARG A 108 -17.07 4.48 -17.94
N GLY A 109 -17.75 3.89 -16.95
CA GLY A 109 -17.29 3.74 -15.56
C GLY A 109 -17.45 4.94 -14.64
N TYR A 110 -18.60 5.62 -14.63
CA TYR A 110 -18.80 6.84 -13.84
C TYR A 110 -19.82 6.62 -12.71
N ILE A 111 -19.35 6.82 -11.48
CA ILE A 111 -20.14 6.75 -10.25
C ILE A 111 -20.51 8.16 -9.85
N GLY A 112 -21.55 8.67 -10.50
CA GLY A 112 -22.41 9.69 -9.94
C GLY A 112 -23.76 9.04 -9.77
N GLU A 113 -23.94 8.25 -8.71
CA GLU A 113 -25.26 7.69 -8.42
C GLU A 113 -26.18 8.85 -8.06
N LYS A 114 -27.03 9.21 -9.03
CA LYS A 114 -28.10 10.22 -8.98
C LYS A 114 -27.58 11.66 -9.14
N GLY A 115 -28.25 12.43 -9.99
CA GLY A 115 -28.07 13.88 -10.19
C GLY A 115 -28.47 14.73 -8.97
N ILE A 116 -28.11 14.28 -7.77
CA ILE A 116 -28.39 14.90 -6.47
C ILE A 116 -27.09 15.46 -5.87
N GLY A 117 -25.91 15.06 -6.36
CA GLY A 117 -24.61 15.43 -5.78
C GLY A 117 -24.40 16.95 -5.64
N PHE A 118 -24.66 17.74 -6.68
CA PHE A 118 -24.54 19.21 -6.54
C PHE A 118 -25.47 19.79 -5.45
N LYS A 119 -26.65 19.20 -5.20
CA LYS A 119 -27.60 19.76 -4.23
C LYS A 119 -27.16 19.59 -2.78
N SER A 120 -26.16 18.74 -2.50
CA SER A 120 -25.62 18.56 -1.17
C SER A 120 -24.98 19.84 -0.59
N VAL A 121 -24.54 20.76 -1.46
CA VAL A 121 -23.96 22.06 -1.06
C VAL A 121 -24.95 22.95 -0.29
N PHE A 122 -26.26 22.80 -0.49
CA PHE A 122 -27.28 23.62 0.19
C PHE A 122 -27.45 23.26 1.68
N LYS A 123 -26.77 22.21 2.15
CA LYS A 123 -26.63 21.94 3.59
C LYS A 123 -25.74 22.96 4.30
N VAL A 124 -24.84 23.60 3.56
CA VAL A 124 -23.87 24.56 4.11
C VAL A 124 -23.99 25.95 3.47
N ALA A 125 -24.75 26.08 2.38
CA ALA A 125 -24.91 27.31 1.65
C ALA A 125 -26.37 27.70 1.48
N SER A 126 -26.68 28.98 1.70
CA SER A 126 -28.00 29.55 1.37
C SER A 126 -28.11 29.93 -0.10
N VAL A 127 -27.03 30.46 -0.67
CA VAL A 127 -26.94 30.91 -2.06
C VAL A 127 -25.69 30.34 -2.70
N VAL A 128 -25.82 29.86 -3.94
CA VAL A 128 -24.71 29.40 -4.77
C VAL A 128 -24.71 30.20 -6.06
N ASN A 129 -23.73 31.08 -6.23
CA ASN A 129 -23.52 31.82 -7.48
C ASN A 129 -22.59 31.01 -8.37
N ILE A 130 -22.91 30.92 -9.67
CA ILE A 130 -22.17 30.12 -10.64
C ILE A 130 -21.84 31.01 -11.85
N VAL A 131 -20.59 30.98 -12.26
CA VAL A 131 -20.13 31.51 -13.56
C VAL A 131 -19.43 30.39 -14.32
N SER A 132 -19.75 30.25 -15.60
CA SER A 132 -19.02 29.37 -16.50
C SER A 132 -19.22 29.83 -17.95
N GLY A 133 -18.14 30.31 -18.58
CA GLY A 133 -18.23 30.97 -19.88
C GLY A 133 -19.21 32.16 -19.84
N TYR A 134 -20.22 32.16 -20.70
CA TYR A 134 -21.26 33.19 -20.74
C TYR A 134 -22.42 32.96 -19.74
N TYR A 135 -22.52 31.77 -19.14
CA TYR A 135 -23.57 31.49 -18.16
C TYR A 135 -23.22 32.14 -16.82
N GLU A 136 -24.15 32.95 -16.30
CA GLU A 136 -24.08 33.51 -14.95
C GLU A 136 -25.46 33.41 -14.32
N PHE A 137 -25.54 32.67 -13.23
CA PHE A 137 -26.79 32.41 -12.53
C PHE A 137 -26.52 32.00 -11.10
N MET A 138 -27.57 31.96 -10.30
CA MET A 138 -27.52 31.48 -8.93
C MET A 138 -28.66 30.52 -8.63
N PHE A 139 -28.46 29.76 -7.56
CA PHE A 139 -29.52 29.01 -6.87
C PHE A 139 -29.63 29.53 -5.45
N GLU A 140 -30.85 29.58 -4.93
CA GLU A 140 -31.15 30.11 -3.60
C GLU A 140 -32.02 29.10 -2.85
N ARG A 141 -31.50 28.57 -1.75
CA ARG A 141 -32.15 27.46 -1.04
C ARG A 141 -33.54 27.81 -0.54
N ASP A 142 -33.69 29.03 -0.02
CA ASP A 142 -34.83 29.44 0.79
C ASP A 142 -35.99 30.01 -0.06
N THR A 143 -35.90 29.94 -1.40
CA THR A 143 -37.00 30.31 -2.32
C THR A 143 -37.72 29.09 -2.91
N PRO A 144 -39.01 29.23 -3.31
CA PRO A 144 -39.74 28.15 -3.96
C PRO A 144 -39.00 27.64 -5.20
N LEU A 145 -38.68 26.34 -5.21
CA LEU A 145 -37.88 25.70 -6.25
C LEU A 145 -36.46 26.28 -6.41
N GLY A 146 -35.96 27.09 -5.47
CA GLY A 146 -34.72 27.83 -5.66
C GLY A 146 -33.45 26.98 -5.63
N MET A 147 -33.53 25.74 -5.11
CA MET A 147 -32.47 24.72 -5.30
C MET A 147 -32.48 24.11 -6.71
N ILE A 148 -33.51 24.31 -7.53
CA ILE A 148 -33.76 23.61 -8.80
C ILE A 148 -33.78 24.59 -9.97
N LEU A 149 -34.42 25.74 -9.81
CA LEU A 149 -34.56 26.75 -10.84
C LEU A 149 -33.40 27.74 -10.77
N PRO A 150 -32.55 27.81 -11.81
CA PRO A 150 -31.51 28.82 -11.87
C PRO A 150 -32.13 30.21 -12.03
N VAL A 151 -31.59 31.19 -11.32
CA VAL A 151 -31.97 32.60 -11.39
C VAL A 151 -30.82 33.37 -12.03
N LEU A 152 -31.11 34.14 -13.08
CA LEU A 152 -30.11 35.04 -13.66
C LEU A 152 -29.59 36.00 -12.59
N SER A 153 -28.28 35.98 -12.39
CA SER A 153 -27.61 36.81 -11.38
C SER A 153 -26.18 37.06 -11.83
N PRO A 154 -25.70 38.31 -11.81
CA PRO A 154 -24.32 38.61 -12.16
C PRO A 154 -23.39 37.99 -11.13
N PHE A 155 -22.32 37.34 -11.60
CA PHE A 155 -21.34 36.78 -10.67
C PHE A 155 -20.56 37.92 -9.98
N PRO A 156 -20.32 37.86 -8.66
CA PRO A 156 -19.64 38.94 -7.95
C PRO A 156 -18.23 39.24 -8.50
N SER A 157 -18.05 40.41 -9.10
CA SER A 157 -16.82 40.78 -9.85
C SER A 157 -15.53 40.65 -9.03
N ARG A 158 -15.58 40.90 -7.71
CA ARG A 158 -14.41 40.79 -6.82
C ARG A 158 -13.85 39.36 -6.70
N HIS A 159 -14.67 38.35 -6.99
CA HIS A 159 -14.28 36.93 -6.92
C HIS A 159 -14.00 36.34 -8.30
N ARG A 160 -14.34 37.05 -9.38
CA ARG A 160 -14.31 36.56 -10.74
C ARG A 160 -12.88 36.33 -11.22
N LEU A 161 -12.62 35.13 -11.72
CA LEU A 161 -11.40 34.77 -12.43
C LEU A 161 -11.72 34.60 -13.91
N PRO A 162 -10.93 35.19 -14.83
CA PRO A 162 -11.09 34.96 -16.26
C PRO A 162 -10.95 33.48 -16.60
N ASP A 163 -11.75 32.98 -17.55
CA ASP A 163 -11.65 31.63 -18.10
C ASP A 163 -11.74 30.48 -17.06
N HIS A 164 -12.50 30.69 -15.97
CA HIS A 164 -12.79 29.67 -14.97
C HIS A 164 -14.28 29.40 -14.86
N THR A 165 -14.62 28.14 -14.59
CA THR A 165 -15.89 27.77 -13.99
C THR A 165 -15.77 27.97 -12.48
N GLN A 166 -16.60 28.85 -11.91
CA GLN A 166 -16.55 29.14 -10.48
C GLN A 166 -17.90 28.93 -9.81
N PHE A 167 -17.85 28.36 -8.60
CA PHE A 167 -18.97 28.27 -7.70
C PHE A 167 -18.62 29.08 -6.46
N LEU A 168 -19.51 29.99 -6.05
CA LEU A 168 -19.38 30.78 -4.84
C LEU A 168 -20.54 30.47 -3.91
N LEU A 169 -20.25 29.66 -2.89
CA LEU A 169 -21.19 29.19 -1.88
C LEU A 169 -21.18 30.17 -0.71
N GLN A 170 -22.30 30.83 -0.45
CA GLN A 170 -22.47 31.73 0.69
C GLN A 170 -22.78 30.91 1.95
N LEU A 171 -21.86 30.89 2.91
CA LEU A 171 -21.95 30.04 4.09
C LEU A 171 -22.79 30.66 5.21
N GLY A 172 -23.55 29.85 5.92
CA GLY A 172 -24.50 30.29 6.94
C GLY A 172 -23.80 30.90 8.16
N ASP A 173 -23.04 30.10 8.91
CA ASP A 173 -22.44 30.50 10.19
C ASP A 173 -20.96 30.09 10.36
N GLN A 174 -20.36 30.50 11.48
CA GLN A 174 -18.97 30.17 11.82
C GLN A 174 -18.75 28.72 12.28
N VAL A 175 -19.82 27.99 12.61
CA VAL A 175 -19.73 26.57 12.95
C VAL A 175 -19.52 25.77 11.68
N GLU A 176 -20.27 26.09 10.62
CA GLU A 176 -20.11 25.49 9.29
C GLU A 176 -18.74 25.77 8.69
N VAL A 177 -18.25 27.01 8.77
CA VAL A 177 -16.89 27.38 8.32
C VAL A 177 -15.84 26.50 8.99
N ARG A 178 -15.90 26.33 10.32
CA ARG A 178 -14.94 25.50 11.06
C ARG A 178 -15.02 24.03 10.65
N ARG A 179 -16.21 23.49 10.43
CA ARG A 179 -16.37 22.11 9.94
C ARG A 179 -15.77 21.94 8.55
N ILE A 180 -16.08 22.84 7.62
CA ILE A 180 -15.53 22.80 6.24
C ILE A 180 -14.00 22.94 6.27
N GLN A 181 -13.46 23.78 7.15
CA GLN A 181 -12.03 23.93 7.32
C GLN A 181 -11.38 22.59 7.74
N ILE A 182 -11.92 21.93 8.77
CA ILE A 182 -11.45 20.61 9.21
C ILE A 182 -11.57 19.60 8.06
N ASP A 183 -12.67 19.62 7.32
CA ASP A 183 -12.88 18.69 6.20
C ASP A 183 -11.84 18.94 5.08
N LEU A 184 -11.56 20.19 4.73
CA LEU A 184 -10.55 20.58 3.73
C LEU A 184 -9.13 20.17 4.17
N GLU A 185 -8.77 20.39 5.43
CA GLU A 185 -7.48 20.00 6.00
C GLU A 185 -7.30 18.46 6.04
N ASN A 186 -8.39 17.70 6.07
CA ASN A 186 -8.38 16.23 6.07
C ASN A 186 -8.41 15.60 4.66
N ILE A 187 -8.48 16.41 3.59
CA ILE A 187 -8.44 15.90 2.22
C ILE A 187 -7.06 15.30 1.94
N ASP A 188 -7.02 14.01 1.63
CA ASP A 188 -5.78 13.34 1.24
C ASP A 188 -5.44 13.62 -0.23
N PRO A 189 -4.27 14.21 -0.54
CA PRO A 189 -3.88 14.52 -1.92
C PRO A 189 -3.70 13.27 -2.80
N GLU A 190 -3.55 12.10 -2.18
CA GLU A 190 -3.54 10.78 -2.81
C GLU A 190 -4.75 10.51 -3.71
N LEU A 191 -5.89 11.19 -3.48
CA LEU A 191 -7.05 11.11 -4.36
C LEU A 191 -6.72 11.45 -5.82
N LEU A 192 -5.74 12.33 -6.06
CA LEU A 192 -5.34 12.78 -7.40
C LEU A 192 -4.79 11.62 -8.26
N ILE A 193 -4.26 10.55 -7.66
CA ILE A 193 -3.78 9.35 -8.36
C ILE A 193 -4.94 8.61 -9.05
N PHE A 194 -6.14 8.72 -8.47
CA PHE A 194 -7.34 8.02 -8.92
C PHE A 194 -8.24 8.87 -9.81
N LEU A 195 -8.09 10.19 -9.76
CA LEU A 195 -8.80 11.12 -10.64
C LEU A 195 -8.35 10.98 -12.09
N ARG A 196 -9.30 11.18 -13.00
CA ARG A 196 -9.12 10.91 -14.43
C ARG A 196 -8.39 12.05 -15.13
N LYS A 197 -8.83 13.28 -14.87
CA LYS A 197 -8.41 14.49 -15.59
C LYS A 197 -7.66 15.45 -14.68
N LEU A 198 -8.17 15.72 -13.48
CA LEU A 198 -7.53 16.65 -12.54
C LEU A 198 -6.11 16.18 -12.20
N ARG A 199 -5.19 17.13 -12.26
CA ARG A 199 -3.78 16.94 -11.91
C ARG A 199 -3.32 17.88 -10.81
N ARG A 200 -4.07 18.96 -10.54
CA ARG A 200 -3.76 19.94 -9.52
C ARG A 200 -4.96 20.19 -8.60
N LEU A 201 -4.72 20.22 -7.29
CA LEU A 201 -5.68 20.61 -6.27
C LEU A 201 -5.05 21.65 -5.35
N THR A 202 -5.62 22.85 -5.30
CA THR A 202 -5.18 23.92 -4.41
C THR A 202 -6.21 24.09 -3.29
N ILE A 203 -5.75 24.09 -2.04
CA ILE A 203 -6.58 24.32 -0.86
C ILE A 203 -6.07 25.58 -0.18
N GLU A 204 -6.94 26.58 -0.15
CA GLU A 204 -6.71 27.88 0.46
C GLU A 204 -7.71 28.09 1.60
N THR A 205 -7.19 28.28 2.81
CA THR A 205 -7.94 28.65 4.00
C THR A 205 -7.22 29.81 4.70
N ASN A 206 -7.76 30.26 5.83
CA ASN A 206 -7.08 31.25 6.67
C ASN A 206 -5.74 30.74 7.24
N TYR A 207 -5.48 29.44 7.23
CA TYR A 207 -4.32 28.81 7.88
C TYR A 207 -3.44 28.01 6.92
N THR A 208 -3.99 27.58 5.79
CA THR A 208 -3.34 26.71 4.82
C THR A 208 -3.43 27.30 3.43
N ASN A 209 -2.32 27.31 2.71
CA ASN A 209 -2.30 27.59 1.28
C ASN A 209 -1.38 26.57 0.63
N THR A 210 -1.96 25.42 0.29
CA THR A 210 -1.21 24.28 -0.21
C THR A 210 -1.74 23.89 -1.57
N THR A 211 -0.83 23.78 -2.54
CA THR A 211 -1.12 23.23 -3.86
C THR A 211 -0.51 21.84 -3.97
N TYR A 212 -1.34 20.88 -4.33
CA TYR A 212 -0.95 19.51 -4.64
C TYR A 212 -0.94 19.30 -6.15
N HIS A 213 0.09 18.65 -6.65
CA HIS A 213 0.23 18.31 -8.05
C HIS A 213 0.62 16.84 -8.21
N VAL A 214 -0.12 16.09 -9.03
CA VAL A 214 0.24 14.71 -9.37
C VAL A 214 0.89 14.65 -10.75
N GLN A 215 2.05 14.01 -10.82
CA GLN A 215 2.70 13.63 -12.06
C GLN A 215 2.64 12.11 -12.19
N THR A 216 2.05 11.63 -13.27
CA THR A 216 2.01 10.20 -13.60
C THR A 216 3.02 9.89 -14.68
N ASP A 217 3.88 8.91 -14.44
CA ASP A 217 4.82 8.40 -15.43
C ASP A 217 4.45 6.95 -15.77
N THR A 218 4.34 6.63 -17.05
CA THR A 218 4.04 5.28 -17.55
C THR A 218 5.24 4.63 -18.23
N SER A 219 6.37 5.35 -18.29
CA SER A 219 7.57 4.98 -19.04
C SER A 219 8.68 4.39 -18.18
N ASP A 220 8.51 4.29 -16.85
CA ASP A 220 9.52 3.65 -15.99
C ASP A 220 9.68 2.18 -16.40
N ALA A 221 10.79 1.84 -17.05
CA ALA A 221 11.03 0.50 -17.57
C ALA A 221 11.01 -0.59 -16.48
N THR A 222 11.14 -0.22 -15.20
CA THR A 222 11.21 -1.14 -14.06
C THR A 222 9.90 -1.21 -13.27
N LEU A 223 9.29 -0.07 -12.93
CA LEU A 223 8.05 0.02 -12.13
C LEU A 223 6.79 0.16 -13.01
N GLY A 224 6.96 0.49 -14.30
CA GLY A 224 5.99 1.11 -15.22
C GLY A 224 5.21 2.24 -14.60
N ASP A 225 3.89 2.12 -14.56
CA ASP A 225 3.02 3.15 -14.02
C ASP A 225 3.44 3.56 -12.60
N THR A 226 3.91 4.80 -12.47
CA THR A 226 4.20 5.46 -11.20
C THR A 226 3.43 6.77 -11.10
N ALA A 227 3.21 7.22 -9.87
CA ALA A 227 2.63 8.52 -9.59
C ALA A 227 3.42 9.21 -8.49
N THR A 228 3.78 10.47 -8.70
CA THR A 228 4.43 11.30 -7.70
C THR A 228 3.53 12.48 -7.37
N ILE A 229 3.26 12.68 -6.09
CA ILE A 229 2.51 13.83 -5.58
C ILE A 229 3.50 14.81 -5.01
N TYR A 230 3.47 16.03 -5.52
CA TYR A 230 4.20 17.17 -5.01
C TYR A 230 3.24 18.06 -4.22
N SER A 231 3.67 18.56 -3.06
CA SER A 231 2.99 19.63 -2.35
C SER A 231 3.86 20.89 -2.34
N THR A 232 3.25 22.05 -2.51
CA THR A 232 3.91 23.36 -2.38
C THR A 232 3.06 24.25 -1.48
N ASN A 233 3.68 24.86 -0.46
CA ASN A 233 3.02 25.80 0.44
C ASN A 233 3.37 27.24 0.02
N GLY A 234 2.41 27.95 -0.57
CA GLY A 234 2.57 29.36 -0.97
C GLY A 234 3.88 29.67 -1.72
N ASP A 235 4.70 30.56 -1.13
CA ASP A 235 5.94 31.16 -1.66
C ASP A 235 7.24 30.37 -1.34
N GLU A 236 7.17 29.21 -0.67
CA GLU A 236 8.35 28.41 -0.33
C GLU A 236 8.53 27.20 -1.27
N ASN A 237 9.77 26.99 -1.74
CA ASN A 237 10.21 25.75 -2.40
C ASN A 237 10.39 24.64 -1.34
N LEU A 238 9.31 24.01 -0.90
CA LEU A 238 9.37 22.75 -0.14
C LEU A 238 8.54 21.67 -0.83
N THR A 239 9.18 21.02 -1.80
CA THR A 239 8.70 19.85 -2.56
C THR A 239 8.77 18.59 -1.71
N LEU A 240 7.81 18.38 -0.81
CA LEU A 240 7.57 17.04 -0.30
C LEU A 240 6.99 16.20 -1.45
N ASP A 241 7.74 15.19 -1.89
CA ASP A 241 7.29 14.24 -2.88
C ASP A 241 6.89 12.91 -2.23
N LYS A 242 5.71 12.41 -2.61
CA LYS A 242 5.26 11.06 -2.29
C LYS A 242 5.16 10.26 -3.58
N LYS A 243 6.02 9.26 -3.72
CA LYS A 243 6.06 8.40 -4.90
C LYS A 243 5.31 7.10 -4.66
N TYR A 244 4.58 6.65 -5.67
CA TYR A 244 3.77 5.46 -5.66
C TYR A 244 4.03 4.60 -6.89
N ALA A 245 4.15 3.29 -6.71
CA ALA A 245 4.04 2.30 -7.78
C ALA A 245 2.56 1.98 -8.00
N VAL A 246 2.05 2.14 -9.22
CA VAL A 246 0.62 2.04 -9.52
C VAL A 246 0.34 0.82 -10.40
N ILE A 247 -0.60 -0.01 -9.98
CA ILE A 247 -1.05 -1.20 -10.72
C ILE A 247 -2.50 -1.01 -11.10
N ARG A 248 -2.81 -1.13 -12.39
CA ARG A 248 -4.15 -0.94 -12.94
C ARG A 248 -4.63 -2.23 -13.55
N PHE A 249 -5.79 -2.71 -13.11
CA PHE A 249 -6.43 -3.90 -13.63
C PHE A 249 -7.85 -3.56 -14.10
N ASN A 250 -8.25 -4.13 -15.23
CA ASN A 250 -9.59 -3.91 -15.78
C ASN A 250 -10.41 -5.19 -15.59
N ALA A 251 -11.20 -5.20 -14.52
CA ALA A 251 -12.11 -6.29 -14.23
C ALA A 251 -13.18 -6.36 -15.32
N SER A 252 -13.45 -7.55 -15.81
CA SER A 252 -14.39 -7.81 -16.90
C SER A 252 -15.42 -8.84 -16.47
N ARG A 253 -16.62 -8.82 -17.08
CA ARG A 253 -17.77 -9.63 -16.68
C ARG A 253 -18.27 -9.25 -15.28
N MET A 254 -18.36 -7.93 -15.04
CA MET A 254 -18.98 -7.41 -13.82
C MET A 254 -20.42 -7.94 -13.67
N PRO A 255 -20.86 -8.29 -12.45
CA PRO A 255 -22.22 -8.75 -12.21
C PRO A 255 -23.23 -7.64 -12.51
N SER A 256 -24.47 -8.02 -12.84
CA SER A 256 -25.53 -7.04 -13.05
C SER A 256 -26.01 -6.48 -11.72
N ASP A 257 -26.10 -5.16 -11.61
CA ASP A 257 -26.72 -4.44 -10.50
C ASP A 257 -27.57 -3.29 -11.08
N THR A 258 -28.74 -3.04 -10.50
CA THR A 258 -29.67 -1.98 -10.96
C THR A 258 -29.06 -0.59 -10.88
N ARG A 259 -28.06 -0.39 -10.00
CA ARG A 259 -27.31 0.86 -9.88
C ARG A 259 -26.22 1.04 -10.94
N ARG A 260 -25.93 0.00 -11.72
CA ARG A 260 -24.85 -0.05 -12.74
C ARG A 260 -25.31 -0.74 -14.03
N GLU A 261 -26.55 -0.45 -14.46
CA GLU A 261 -27.14 -1.06 -15.65
C GLU A 261 -26.26 -0.90 -16.90
N GLY A 262 -25.95 -2.03 -17.55
CA GLY A 262 -25.15 -2.07 -18.78
C GLY A 262 -23.63 -1.97 -18.58
N ILE A 263 -23.15 -1.85 -17.34
CA ILE A 263 -21.71 -1.80 -17.05
C ILE A 263 -21.18 -3.22 -16.84
N THR A 264 -20.36 -3.68 -17.77
CA THR A 264 -19.75 -5.03 -17.77
C THR A 264 -18.26 -5.04 -17.46
N ARG A 265 -17.66 -3.86 -17.27
CA ARG A 265 -16.23 -3.66 -16.98
C ARG A 265 -16.02 -2.58 -15.95
N SER A 266 -15.08 -2.78 -15.03
CA SER A 266 -14.69 -1.80 -14.02
C SER A 266 -13.17 -1.81 -13.79
N LYS A 267 -12.61 -0.65 -13.46
CA LYS A 267 -11.17 -0.49 -13.24
C LYS A 267 -10.85 -0.57 -11.76
N VAL A 268 -9.87 -1.41 -11.42
CA VAL A 268 -9.24 -1.50 -10.10
C VAL A 268 -7.84 -0.89 -10.19
N ILE A 269 -7.49 -0.04 -9.23
CA ILE A 269 -6.20 0.63 -9.14
C ILE A 269 -5.64 0.40 -7.75
N LEU A 270 -4.43 -0.13 -7.67
CA LEU A 270 -3.65 -0.21 -6.44
C LEU A 270 -2.46 0.74 -6.52
N ALA A 271 -2.18 1.52 -5.48
CA ALA A 271 -1.00 2.39 -5.42
C ALA A 271 -0.16 2.09 -4.18
N PHE A 272 1.08 1.70 -4.38
CA PHE A 272 2.00 1.24 -3.34
C PHE A 272 3.02 2.34 -3.03
N PRO A 273 3.06 2.90 -1.81
CA PRO A 273 4.00 3.96 -1.46
C PRO A 273 5.44 3.45 -1.48
N ILE A 274 6.33 4.19 -2.13
CA ILE A 274 7.75 3.85 -2.27
C ILE A 274 8.65 5.04 -1.93
N ASP A 275 9.88 4.74 -1.50
CA ASP A 275 10.94 5.72 -1.31
C ASP A 275 11.83 5.85 -2.57
N GLU A 276 12.87 6.68 -2.49
CA GLU A 276 13.84 6.92 -3.57
C GLU A 276 14.58 5.64 -3.99
N SER A 277 14.81 4.71 -3.05
CA SER A 277 15.43 3.40 -3.30
C SER A 277 14.49 2.39 -3.93
N LYS A 278 13.25 2.80 -4.26
CA LYS A 278 12.16 1.91 -4.70
C LYS A 278 11.90 0.81 -3.66
N SER A 279 12.02 1.12 -2.38
CA SER A 279 11.60 0.26 -1.27
C SER A 279 10.26 0.75 -0.72
N PRO A 280 9.46 -0.10 -0.07
CA PRO A 280 8.21 0.34 0.55
C PRO A 280 8.48 1.44 1.58
N LYS A 281 7.81 2.59 1.41
CA LYS A 281 7.89 3.67 2.38
C LYS A 281 6.96 3.36 3.55
N MET A 282 7.52 3.35 4.76
CA MET A 282 6.79 3.08 5.99
C MET A 282 5.97 4.32 6.40
N GLY A 283 4.67 4.18 6.62
CA GLY A 283 3.79 5.33 6.89
C GLY A 283 2.30 4.97 6.99
N ARG A 284 1.49 5.90 7.53
CA ARG A 284 0.00 5.81 7.56
C ARG A 284 -0.53 6.17 6.17
N HIS A 285 -1.28 5.28 5.49
CA HIS A 285 -1.88 5.59 4.18
C HIS A 285 -3.30 5.03 4.06
N LYS A 286 -4.32 5.83 3.76
CA LYS A 286 -5.74 5.39 3.70
C LYS A 286 -6.03 4.55 2.43
N ALA A 287 -7.12 3.77 2.39
CA ALA A 287 -7.63 3.23 1.12
C ALA A 287 -8.68 4.16 0.49
N PHE A 288 -8.86 4.07 -0.83
CA PHE A 288 -9.52 5.10 -1.64
C PHE A 288 -10.58 4.51 -2.59
N ALA A 289 -11.78 4.18 -2.13
CA ALA A 289 -12.90 3.73 -2.99
C ALA A 289 -13.51 4.90 -3.80
N PHE A 290 -12.73 5.56 -4.66
CA PHE A 290 -13.02 6.84 -5.35
C PHE A 290 -13.26 8.04 -4.43
N LEU A 291 -13.44 7.75 -3.14
CA LEU A 291 -13.74 8.60 -2.01
C LEU A 291 -13.18 7.83 -0.77
N PRO A 292 -12.66 8.51 0.26
CA PRO A 292 -12.48 7.89 1.58
C PRO A 292 -13.87 7.66 2.18
N ILE A 293 -14.44 6.48 1.94
CA ILE A 293 -15.81 6.14 2.38
C ILE A 293 -15.79 5.22 3.59
N ASP A 294 -14.78 4.36 3.65
CA ASP A 294 -14.59 3.43 4.75
C ASP A 294 -13.09 3.21 4.95
N ASP A 295 -12.69 3.02 6.20
CA ASP A 295 -11.34 2.62 6.51
C ASP A 295 -11.19 1.15 6.08
N PHE A 296 -10.70 0.91 4.87
CA PHE A 296 -10.11 -0.39 4.54
C PHE A 296 -9.09 -0.70 5.63
N GLY A 297 -9.34 -1.80 6.34
CA GLY A 297 -8.80 -2.09 7.66
C GLY A 297 -7.28 -2.01 7.78
N PHE A 298 -6.83 -0.81 8.14
CA PHE A 298 -5.51 -0.53 8.67
C PHE A 298 -5.48 0.77 9.51
N LYS A 299 -6.59 1.07 10.20
CA LYS A 299 -6.56 2.02 11.32
C LYS A 299 -6.84 1.28 12.62
N VAL A 300 -5.88 1.39 13.55
CA VAL A 300 -6.14 1.20 14.97
C VAL A 300 -6.77 2.48 15.50
N SER A 301 -8.00 2.37 16.01
CA SER A 301 -8.44 3.23 17.10
C SER A 301 -8.62 2.33 18.31
N SER A 302 -7.65 2.38 19.22
CA SER A 302 -7.84 1.92 20.59
C SER A 302 -6.88 2.71 21.46
N MET A 303 -7.40 3.77 22.08
CA MET A 303 -6.82 4.31 23.30
C MET A 303 -6.84 3.19 24.34
N ILE A 304 -5.66 2.69 24.73
CA ILE A 304 -5.46 2.19 26.10
C ILE A 304 -4.17 2.87 26.57
N TYR A 305 -4.32 3.77 27.55
CA TYR A 305 -3.19 4.36 28.26
C TYR A 305 -2.32 3.25 28.86
N PRO A 306 -1.00 3.23 28.65
CA PRO A 306 -0.11 2.53 29.56
C PRO A 306 0.13 3.43 30.77
N THR A 307 -0.40 3.03 31.93
CA THR A 307 0.15 3.47 33.21
C THR A 307 1.54 2.86 33.37
N GLN A 308 2.56 3.47 32.76
CA GLN A 308 4.00 3.49 33.09
C GLN A 308 4.81 3.89 31.81
N PRO A 309 5.85 4.75 31.92
CA PRO A 309 6.63 5.20 30.77
C PRO A 309 7.72 4.17 30.41
N GLY A 310 7.68 3.67 29.17
CA GLY A 310 8.72 2.86 28.54
C GLY A 310 8.89 3.30 27.08
N PRO A 311 10.01 2.97 26.42
CA PRO A 311 10.36 3.54 25.13
C PRO A 311 9.27 3.21 24.11
N SER A 312 8.83 4.26 23.42
CA SER A 312 7.82 4.28 22.37
C SER A 312 7.86 3.03 21.51
N ALA A 313 6.81 2.21 21.60
CA ALA A 313 6.56 1.17 20.63
C ALA A 313 6.29 1.85 19.28
N ASP A 314 7.31 1.86 18.41
CA ASP A 314 7.13 2.32 17.03
C ASP A 314 6.13 1.39 16.34
N ILE A 315 4.91 1.90 16.13
CA ILE A 315 3.86 1.16 15.44
C ILE A 315 4.11 1.30 13.93
N ILE A 316 4.54 0.20 13.32
CA ILE A 316 5.00 0.15 11.93
C ILE A 316 3.83 -0.17 10.99
N TYR A 317 3.39 0.81 10.19
CA TYR A 317 2.34 0.68 9.18
C TYR A 317 2.93 0.64 7.75
N VAL A 318 2.43 -0.26 6.90
CA VAL A 318 2.60 -0.16 5.43
C VAL A 318 1.26 -0.50 4.80
N GLN A 319 0.64 0.50 4.17
CA GLN A 319 -0.67 0.40 3.53
C GLN A 319 -0.52 0.82 2.09
N PHE A 320 -1.11 0.05 1.17
CA PHE A 320 -1.27 0.46 -0.22
C PHE A 320 -2.69 0.99 -0.42
N LEU A 321 -2.84 1.92 -1.35
CA LEU A 321 -4.09 2.55 -1.66
C LEU A 321 -4.90 1.64 -2.59
N VAL A 322 -6.20 1.52 -2.36
CA VAL A 322 -7.12 0.73 -3.20
C VAL A 322 -8.16 1.65 -3.78
N HIS A 323 -8.37 1.60 -5.09
CA HIS A 323 -9.44 2.30 -5.78
C HIS A 323 -10.20 1.38 -6.73
N ALA A 324 -11.52 1.33 -6.57
CA ALA A 324 -12.45 0.56 -7.40
C ALA A 324 -13.86 1.16 -7.33
N ASP A 325 -14.72 0.78 -8.27
CA ASP A 325 -16.11 1.24 -8.39
C ASP A 325 -17.02 0.57 -7.38
N PHE A 326 -16.83 0.80 -6.08
CA PHE A 326 -17.67 0.17 -5.07
C PHE A 326 -19.06 0.80 -4.99
N LEU A 327 -20.06 -0.05 -4.74
CA LEU A 327 -21.42 0.35 -4.39
C LEU A 327 -21.48 0.66 -2.90
N LEU A 328 -22.20 1.72 -2.55
CA LEU A 328 -22.31 2.20 -1.18
C LEU A 328 -23.68 1.88 -0.61
N VAL A 329 -23.75 1.81 0.72
CA VAL A 329 -25.05 1.85 1.40
C VAL A 329 -25.69 3.23 1.26
N ALA A 330 -26.99 3.34 1.53
CA ALA A 330 -27.74 4.58 1.36
C ALA A 330 -27.16 5.77 2.17
N SER A 331 -26.55 5.50 3.33
CA SER A 331 -25.87 6.53 4.14
C SER A 331 -24.61 7.07 3.49
N ARG A 332 -24.01 6.33 2.52
CA ARG A 332 -22.69 6.60 1.92
C ARG A 332 -21.52 6.65 2.92
N GLU A 333 -21.71 6.08 4.10
CA GLU A 333 -20.70 5.97 5.17
C GLU A 333 -19.97 4.62 5.16
N GLY A 334 -20.29 3.75 4.19
CA GLY A 334 -19.70 2.42 4.09
C GLY A 334 -20.05 1.75 2.77
N LEU A 335 -19.40 0.61 2.52
CA LEU A 335 -19.67 -0.19 1.34
C LEU A 335 -20.93 -1.03 1.54
N ASP A 336 -21.63 -1.30 0.44
CA ASP A 336 -22.62 -2.37 0.39
C ASP A 336 -21.89 -3.73 0.34
N TYR A 337 -21.45 -4.19 1.52
CA TYR A 337 -20.56 -5.34 1.64
C TYR A 337 -21.15 -6.68 1.17
N GLY A 338 -22.49 -6.77 1.11
CA GLY A 338 -23.20 -8.00 0.72
C GLY A 338 -23.48 -8.11 -0.78
N CYS A 339 -23.35 -7.02 -1.55
CA CYS A 339 -23.68 -7.05 -2.97
C CYS A 339 -22.63 -7.80 -3.80
N GLN A 340 -23.10 -8.54 -4.81
CA GLN A 340 -22.24 -9.32 -5.71
C GLN A 340 -21.21 -8.44 -6.44
N TRP A 341 -21.57 -7.19 -6.75
CA TRP A 341 -20.68 -6.22 -7.38
C TRP A 341 -19.42 -5.96 -6.53
N ASN A 342 -19.59 -5.66 -5.25
CA ASN A 342 -18.46 -5.37 -4.36
C ASN A 342 -17.64 -6.62 -4.05
N ILE A 343 -18.29 -7.77 -3.89
CA ILE A 343 -17.59 -9.06 -3.72
C ILE A 343 -16.71 -9.34 -4.94
N PHE A 344 -17.23 -9.12 -6.15
CA PHE A 344 -16.46 -9.28 -7.38
C PHE A 344 -15.27 -8.32 -7.46
N LEU A 345 -15.45 -7.05 -7.06
CA LEU A 345 -14.35 -6.09 -6.99
C LEU A 345 -13.29 -6.46 -5.95
N ARG A 346 -13.69 -7.01 -4.81
CA ARG A 346 -12.76 -7.54 -3.79
C ARG A 346 -11.88 -8.64 -4.37
N ASP A 347 -12.46 -9.57 -5.11
CA ASP A 347 -11.72 -10.65 -5.75
C ASP A 347 -10.83 -10.12 -6.89
N ALA A 348 -11.26 -9.07 -7.59
CA ALA A 348 -10.41 -8.36 -8.54
C ALA A 348 -9.23 -7.64 -7.86
N ILE A 349 -9.41 -7.07 -6.67
CA ILE A 349 -8.33 -6.48 -5.86
C ILE A 349 -7.30 -7.54 -5.46
N ARG A 350 -7.77 -8.70 -4.98
CA ARG A 350 -6.92 -9.87 -4.68
C ARG A 350 -6.04 -10.24 -5.88
N ALA A 351 -6.65 -10.40 -7.07
CA ALA A 351 -5.92 -10.69 -8.29
C ALA A 351 -4.93 -9.57 -8.68
N THR A 352 -5.33 -8.31 -8.49
CA THR A 352 -4.48 -7.14 -8.79
C THR A 352 -3.26 -7.08 -7.86
N PHE A 353 -3.41 -7.46 -6.58
CA PHE A 353 -2.30 -7.54 -5.64
C PHE A 353 -1.30 -8.62 -6.05
N LEU A 354 -1.75 -9.81 -6.47
CA LEU A 354 -0.86 -10.86 -6.96
C LEU A 354 -0.11 -10.41 -8.23
N LEU A 355 -0.79 -9.69 -9.12
CA LEU A 355 -0.15 -9.09 -10.29
C LEU A 355 0.93 -8.07 -9.89
N ALA A 356 0.67 -7.27 -8.85
CA ALA A 356 1.64 -6.33 -8.28
C ALA A 356 2.90 -7.07 -7.79
N VAL A 357 2.73 -8.14 -7.00
CA VAL A 357 3.85 -8.94 -6.50
C VAL A 357 4.65 -9.55 -7.65
N LYS A 358 4.00 -10.15 -8.65
CA LYS A 358 4.67 -10.70 -9.84
C LYS A 358 5.50 -9.65 -10.60
N ARG A 359 5.01 -8.41 -10.64
CA ARG A 359 5.75 -7.28 -11.20
C ARG A 359 6.96 -6.92 -10.34
N PHE A 360 6.78 -6.79 -9.02
CA PHE A 360 7.84 -6.41 -8.09
C PHE A 360 9.00 -7.41 -8.08
N ILE A 361 8.72 -8.71 -8.09
CA ILE A 361 9.77 -9.74 -8.10
C ILE A 361 10.53 -9.79 -9.43
N SER A 362 9.91 -9.33 -10.53
CA SER A 362 10.55 -9.25 -11.85
C SER A 362 11.50 -8.06 -11.99
N MET A 363 11.54 -7.17 -11.00
CA MET A 363 12.44 -6.01 -11.02
C MET A 363 13.90 -6.46 -10.85
N PRO A 364 14.86 -5.78 -11.48
CA PRO A 364 16.27 -6.00 -11.18
C PRO A 364 16.54 -5.66 -9.70
N ALA A 365 17.44 -6.40 -9.06
CA ALA A 365 17.94 -6.01 -7.74
C ALA A 365 18.63 -4.64 -7.90
N GLY A 366 18.21 -3.65 -7.11
CA GLY A 366 18.71 -2.29 -7.22
C GLY A 366 20.11 -2.14 -6.63
N GLU A 367 20.92 -1.23 -7.17
CA GLU A 367 22.22 -0.85 -6.59
C GLU A 367 22.06 -0.16 -5.23
N ALA A 368 20.93 0.50 -4.99
CA ALA A 368 20.62 1.24 -3.76
C ALA A 368 19.98 0.40 -2.63
N GLY A 369 19.86 -0.92 -2.80
CA GLY A 369 19.31 -1.82 -1.78
C GLY A 369 18.31 -2.86 -2.31
N PRO A 370 17.63 -3.60 -1.41
CA PRO A 370 16.77 -4.71 -1.79
C PRO A 370 15.54 -4.30 -2.63
N GLY A 371 15.05 -3.06 -2.48
CA GLY A 371 13.91 -2.54 -3.24
C GLY A 371 12.63 -3.39 -3.10
N LEU A 372 11.64 -3.11 -3.95
CA LEU A 372 10.37 -3.83 -3.98
C LEU A 372 10.51 -5.35 -4.20
N ARG A 373 11.54 -5.79 -4.93
CA ARG A 373 11.79 -7.22 -5.23
C ARG A 373 11.83 -8.09 -3.96
N TYR A 374 12.52 -7.62 -2.93
CA TYR A 374 12.64 -8.35 -1.66
C TYR A 374 11.78 -7.76 -0.54
N MET A 375 11.42 -6.47 -0.61
CA MET A 375 10.72 -5.77 0.47
C MET A 375 9.19 -5.74 0.32
N TRP A 376 8.62 -6.14 -0.82
CA TRP A 376 7.16 -6.21 -1.00
C TRP A 376 6.38 -6.94 0.11
N PRO A 377 6.91 -7.96 0.84
CA PRO A 377 6.14 -8.61 1.90
C PRO A 377 5.71 -7.64 3.00
N GLN A 378 6.32 -6.46 3.10
CA GLN A 378 5.86 -5.40 4.01
C GLN A 378 4.41 -4.97 3.75
N TYR A 379 3.92 -5.03 2.51
CA TYR A 379 2.51 -4.76 2.16
C TYR A 379 1.53 -5.87 2.60
N THR A 380 2.02 -6.98 3.16
CA THR A 380 1.20 -8.09 3.67
C THR A 380 0.93 -8.02 5.16
N LYS A 381 1.48 -7.03 5.87
CA LYS A 381 1.03 -6.74 7.24
C LYS A 381 -0.47 -6.46 7.22
N HIS A 382 -1.19 -6.80 8.27
CA HIS A 382 -2.63 -6.53 8.43
C HIS A 382 -2.98 -6.39 9.89
N HIS A 383 -3.91 -5.50 10.21
CA HIS A 383 -4.51 -5.39 11.54
C HIS A 383 -6.01 -5.71 11.43
N GLN A 384 -6.51 -6.58 12.31
CA GLN A 384 -7.91 -6.99 12.32
C GLN A 384 -8.78 -5.85 12.87
N SER A 385 -9.15 -4.88 12.04
CA SER A 385 -10.12 -3.87 12.43
C SER A 385 -10.72 -3.20 11.20
N SER A 386 -11.93 -3.61 10.85
CA SER A 386 -13.10 -2.74 10.68
C SER A 386 -14.28 -3.55 10.13
N HIS A 387 -14.06 -4.45 9.16
CA HIS A 387 -15.12 -5.28 8.60
C HIS A 387 -14.61 -6.62 8.05
N ASP A 388 -15.39 -7.69 8.16
CA ASP A 388 -15.01 -9.04 7.71
C ASP A 388 -14.72 -9.14 6.21
N PHE A 389 -15.29 -8.23 5.43
CA PHE A 389 -15.02 -8.11 4.00
C PHE A 389 -13.52 -7.90 3.69
N TRP A 390 -12.86 -7.01 4.43
CA TRP A 390 -11.43 -6.72 4.27
C TRP A 390 -10.55 -7.79 4.92
N ASN A 391 -10.97 -8.31 6.08
CA ASN A 391 -10.30 -9.44 6.71
C ASN A 391 -10.26 -10.67 5.79
N GLN A 392 -11.36 -10.93 5.07
CA GLN A 392 -11.45 -12.03 4.10
C GLN A 392 -10.52 -11.78 2.92
N LEU A 393 -10.53 -10.58 2.33
CA LEU A 393 -9.59 -10.22 1.26
C LEU A 393 -8.14 -10.46 1.68
N HIS A 394 -7.77 -10.02 2.89
CA HIS A 394 -6.43 -10.21 3.41
C HIS A 394 -6.07 -11.70 3.56
N ARG A 395 -6.96 -12.51 4.17
CA ARG A 395 -6.75 -13.96 4.29
C ARG A 395 -6.58 -14.62 2.94
N ASP A 396 -7.40 -14.25 1.98
CA ASP A 396 -7.39 -14.80 0.62
C ASP A 396 -6.08 -14.45 -0.12
N ILE A 397 -5.60 -13.21 0.02
CA ILE A 397 -4.29 -12.78 -0.52
C ILE A 397 -3.17 -13.63 0.10
N LEU A 398 -3.14 -13.81 1.42
CA LEU A 398 -2.11 -14.64 2.06
C LEU A 398 -2.19 -16.10 1.64
N GLN A 399 -3.39 -16.65 1.45
CA GLN A 399 -3.59 -18.03 0.99
C GLN A 399 -3.02 -18.24 -0.41
N ASP A 400 -3.23 -17.29 -1.33
CA ASP A 400 -2.67 -17.38 -2.67
C ASP A 400 -1.15 -17.23 -2.66
N LEU A 401 -0.62 -16.26 -1.90
CA LEU A 401 0.82 -16.04 -1.81
C LEU A 401 1.57 -17.27 -1.23
N ARG A 402 0.92 -18.08 -0.40
CA ARG A 402 1.47 -19.36 0.10
C ARG A 402 1.67 -20.41 -0.99
N LEU A 403 0.93 -20.31 -2.09
CA LEU A 403 0.93 -21.25 -3.21
C LEU A 403 1.66 -20.72 -4.45
N GLU A 404 1.86 -19.40 -4.52
CA GLU A 404 2.53 -18.73 -5.63
C GLU A 404 4.06 -18.79 -5.51
N ARG A 405 4.73 -18.87 -6.66
CA ARG A 405 6.20 -18.89 -6.75
C ARG A 405 6.72 -17.45 -6.76
N VAL A 406 6.93 -16.89 -5.58
CA VAL A 406 7.22 -15.44 -5.39
C VAL A 406 8.49 -15.15 -4.59
N LEU A 407 9.19 -16.17 -4.09
CA LEU A 407 10.39 -16.00 -3.28
C LEU A 407 11.63 -16.55 -3.97
N GLU A 408 12.77 -15.89 -3.78
CA GLU A 408 14.06 -16.34 -4.31
C GLU A 408 14.88 -17.09 -3.26
N SER A 409 15.57 -18.12 -3.71
CA SER A 409 16.59 -18.81 -2.93
C SER A 409 17.92 -18.05 -3.00
N ARG A 410 18.93 -18.46 -2.21
CA ARG A 410 20.30 -17.92 -2.35
C ARG A 410 20.91 -18.22 -3.72
N ASP A 411 20.40 -19.23 -4.44
CA ASP A 411 20.70 -19.46 -5.84
C ASP A 411 19.73 -18.66 -6.73
N ALA A 412 20.18 -17.49 -7.19
CA ALA A 412 19.39 -16.62 -8.08
C ALA A 412 19.10 -17.25 -9.46
N SER A 413 19.87 -18.27 -9.87
CA SER A 413 19.67 -18.95 -11.15
C SER A 413 18.52 -19.97 -11.13
N ALA A 414 18.09 -20.38 -9.93
CA ALA A 414 17.09 -21.43 -9.75
C ALA A 414 15.64 -20.94 -9.85
N GLY A 415 15.43 -19.65 -10.11
CA GLY A 415 14.11 -19.02 -10.24
C GLY A 415 13.37 -18.86 -8.91
N PHE A 416 12.05 -18.64 -9.01
CA PHE A 416 11.19 -18.40 -7.85
C PHE A 416 10.62 -19.69 -7.27
N TYR A 417 10.44 -19.73 -5.96
CA TYR A 417 9.89 -20.84 -5.17
C TYR A 417 8.64 -20.42 -4.41
N ILE A 418 7.84 -21.41 -4.04
CA ILE A 418 6.74 -21.20 -3.07
C ILE A 418 7.33 -21.05 -1.66
N PRO A 419 6.69 -20.27 -0.76
CA PRO A 419 7.23 -20.00 0.57
C PRO A 419 7.68 -21.23 1.38
N ARG A 420 6.87 -22.30 1.39
CA ARG A 420 7.18 -23.53 2.17
C ARG A 420 8.38 -24.33 1.67
N GLN A 421 8.89 -24.04 0.46
CA GLN A 421 10.06 -24.74 -0.10
C GLN A 421 11.39 -24.14 0.37
N LEU A 422 11.38 -22.92 0.88
CA LEU A 422 12.58 -22.21 1.32
C LEU A 422 12.64 -22.12 2.84
N ARG A 423 13.85 -22.06 3.39
CA ARG A 423 14.10 -21.89 4.82
C ARG A 423 14.81 -20.59 5.10
N PHE A 424 14.31 -19.84 6.07
CA PHE A 424 14.98 -18.65 6.58
C PHE A 424 16.15 -19.06 7.47
N THR A 425 17.36 -18.65 7.10
CA THR A 425 18.59 -18.89 7.87
C THR A 425 18.84 -17.73 8.83
N PRO A 426 18.68 -17.90 10.15
CA PRO A 426 18.94 -16.84 11.12
C PRO A 426 20.38 -16.34 11.09
N THR A 427 20.61 -15.07 11.43
CA THR A 427 21.96 -14.47 11.51
C THR A 427 22.91 -15.23 12.44
N LYS A 428 22.40 -15.88 13.49
CA LYS A 428 23.20 -16.73 14.39
C LYS A 428 23.80 -17.97 13.70
N PHE A 429 23.22 -18.41 12.58
CA PHE A 429 23.69 -19.54 11.76
C PHE A 429 24.49 -19.07 10.53
N ARG A 430 25.03 -17.84 10.61
CA ARG A 430 25.87 -17.23 9.59
C ARG A 430 27.24 -16.90 10.16
N PHE A 431 28.23 -16.86 9.28
CA PHE A 431 29.60 -16.47 9.58
C PHE A 431 30.03 -15.43 8.53
N GLU A 432 30.53 -14.28 8.99
CA GLU A 432 30.96 -13.16 8.13
C GLU A 432 29.92 -12.70 7.08
N GLY A 433 28.62 -12.85 7.40
CA GLY A 433 27.52 -12.45 6.52
C GLY A 433 26.98 -13.56 5.63
N ASP A 434 27.68 -14.69 5.52
CA ASP A 434 27.27 -15.86 4.73
C ASP A 434 26.77 -17.03 5.57
N ALA A 435 26.10 -18.01 4.94
CA ALA A 435 25.69 -19.23 5.65
C ALA A 435 26.91 -19.99 6.19
N LEU A 436 26.79 -20.59 7.38
CA LEU A 436 27.86 -21.41 7.95
C LEU A 436 28.28 -22.55 7.02
N PHE A 437 27.29 -23.19 6.38
CA PHE A 437 27.48 -24.26 5.42
C PHE A 437 26.93 -23.81 4.08
N ASP A 438 27.80 -23.79 3.08
CA ASP A 438 27.48 -23.25 1.78
C ASP A 438 27.76 -24.29 0.69
N SER A 439 26.71 -24.70 0.00
CA SER A 439 26.77 -25.61 -1.14
C SER A 439 25.71 -25.27 -2.18
N PRO A 440 25.90 -25.62 -3.46
CA PRO A 440 24.86 -25.47 -4.49
C PRO A 440 23.50 -26.07 -4.07
N SER A 441 23.51 -27.20 -3.37
CA SER A 441 22.30 -27.87 -2.87
C SER A 441 21.60 -27.07 -1.77
N LEU A 442 22.37 -26.50 -0.84
CA LEU A 442 21.87 -25.69 0.27
C LEU A 442 21.35 -24.33 -0.21
N ARG A 443 22.06 -23.69 -1.15
CA ARG A 443 21.67 -22.38 -1.70
C ARG A 443 20.28 -22.40 -2.33
N LYS A 444 19.86 -23.53 -2.93
CA LYS A 444 18.50 -23.72 -3.48
C LYS A 444 17.41 -23.88 -2.43
N LYS A 445 17.76 -24.36 -1.23
CA LYS A 445 16.82 -24.59 -0.10
C LYS A 445 16.75 -23.40 0.85
N GLN A 446 17.79 -22.57 0.90
CA GLN A 446 17.87 -21.40 1.78
C GLN A 446 17.28 -20.17 1.09
N LEU A 447 16.45 -19.42 1.82
CA LEU A 447 15.90 -18.14 1.39
C LEU A 447 17.04 -17.12 1.19
N ALA A 448 16.94 -16.30 0.14
CA ALA A 448 17.90 -15.22 -0.11
C ALA A 448 17.98 -14.24 1.09
N PHE A 449 19.19 -13.79 1.43
CA PHE A 449 19.43 -12.96 2.62
C PHE A 449 18.86 -11.54 2.49
N GLN A 450 18.56 -11.09 1.28
CA GLN A 450 17.91 -9.81 1.00
C GLN A 450 16.50 -9.72 1.63
N TYR A 451 15.89 -10.86 2.01
CA TYR A 451 14.61 -10.91 2.70
C TYR A 451 14.69 -10.76 4.24
N ASP A 452 15.88 -10.58 4.82
CA ASP A 452 16.05 -10.55 6.28
C ASP A 452 15.16 -9.52 6.98
N GLY A 453 15.02 -8.32 6.38
CA GLY A 453 14.20 -7.23 6.91
C GLY A 453 12.70 -7.50 6.92
N VAL A 454 12.23 -8.61 6.31
CA VAL A 454 10.81 -8.93 6.13
C VAL A 454 10.44 -10.35 6.57
N TYR A 455 11.32 -11.04 7.29
CA TYR A 455 11.06 -12.41 7.75
C TYR A 455 9.77 -12.55 8.59
N GLY A 456 9.43 -11.53 9.39
CA GLY A 456 8.19 -11.54 10.19
C GLY A 456 6.92 -11.76 9.34
N GLN A 457 6.89 -11.17 8.15
CA GLN A 457 5.81 -11.30 7.18
C GLN A 457 5.91 -12.62 6.40
N LEU A 458 7.12 -13.02 6.02
CA LEU A 458 7.34 -14.30 5.34
C LEU A 458 6.98 -15.51 6.22
N LYS A 459 7.13 -15.39 7.54
CA LYS A 459 6.64 -16.39 8.51
C LYS A 459 5.12 -16.60 8.38
N LEU A 460 4.35 -15.52 8.14
CA LEU A 460 2.90 -15.61 7.91
C LEU A 460 2.55 -16.29 6.58
N LEU A 461 3.44 -16.17 5.59
CA LEU A 461 3.38 -16.89 4.32
C LEU A 461 3.86 -18.34 4.41
N GLY A 462 4.25 -18.81 5.60
CA GLY A 462 4.64 -20.20 5.81
C GLY A 462 6.09 -20.51 5.44
N VAL A 463 6.99 -19.52 5.40
CA VAL A 463 8.43 -19.77 5.32
C VAL A 463 8.92 -20.33 6.67
N PRO A 464 9.39 -21.59 6.74
CA PRO A 464 9.97 -22.15 7.96
C PRO A 464 11.29 -21.47 8.35
N ARG A 465 11.56 -21.45 9.66
CA ARG A 465 12.87 -21.07 10.22
C ARG A 465 13.78 -22.29 10.26
N THR A 466 15.05 -22.15 9.88
CA THR A 466 16.05 -23.19 10.16
C THR A 466 16.16 -23.39 11.67
N THR A 467 15.96 -24.62 12.12
CA THR A 467 16.17 -25.06 13.51
C THR A 467 17.60 -25.55 13.71
N ILE A 468 17.99 -25.82 14.95
CA ILE A 468 19.32 -26.41 15.22
C ILE A 468 19.44 -27.83 14.65
N GLN A 469 18.34 -28.57 14.59
CA GLN A 469 18.28 -29.90 13.96
C GLN A 469 18.46 -29.80 12.45
N ASP A 470 17.76 -28.85 11.80
CA ASP A 470 17.95 -28.61 10.38
C ASP A 470 19.40 -28.21 10.09
N LEU A 471 19.99 -27.34 10.92
CA LEU A 471 21.39 -26.91 10.76
C LEU A 471 22.37 -28.09 10.86
N CYS A 472 22.13 -29.04 11.78
CA CYS A 472 22.94 -30.25 11.91
C CYS A 472 22.82 -31.15 10.67
N GLN A 473 21.64 -31.23 10.06
CA GLN A 473 21.45 -31.92 8.79
C GLN A 473 22.16 -31.19 7.65
N GLU A 474 22.07 -29.85 7.59
CA GLU A 474 22.79 -29.03 6.60
C GLU A 474 24.32 -29.22 6.71
N PHE A 475 24.86 -29.33 7.94
CA PHE A 475 26.27 -29.65 8.17
C PHE A 475 26.65 -31.03 7.62
N SER A 476 25.79 -32.02 7.85
CA SER A 476 26.00 -33.40 7.39
C SER A 476 25.98 -33.48 5.86
N ASP A 477 24.99 -32.83 5.24
CA ASP A 477 24.85 -32.73 3.79
C ASP A 477 26.08 -32.01 3.18
N TRP A 478 26.57 -30.96 3.84
CA TRP A 478 27.74 -30.20 3.41
C TRP A 478 29.04 -31.02 3.46
N ILE A 479 29.27 -31.78 4.53
CA ILE A 479 30.39 -32.73 4.64
C ILE A 479 30.27 -33.83 3.58
N ALA A 480 29.07 -34.33 3.32
CA ALA A 480 28.85 -35.36 2.30
C ALA A 480 29.14 -34.84 0.88
N GLU A 481 28.86 -33.56 0.60
CA GLU A 481 29.07 -32.94 -0.71
C GLU A 481 30.54 -32.59 -0.99
N PHE A 482 31.26 -32.06 -0.01
CA PHE A 482 32.66 -31.58 -0.19
C PHE A 482 33.74 -32.49 0.42
N GLY A 483 33.35 -33.46 1.25
CA GLY A 483 34.27 -34.26 2.04
C GLY A 483 34.78 -33.52 3.28
N VAL A 484 35.36 -34.27 4.21
CA VAL A 484 35.86 -33.78 5.51
C VAL A 484 37.05 -32.82 5.41
N ALA A 485 37.85 -32.92 4.36
CA ALA A 485 39.04 -32.07 4.15
C ALA A 485 38.68 -30.59 3.98
N ILE A 486 37.42 -30.24 3.70
CA ILE A 486 36.99 -28.84 3.66
C ILE A 486 37.07 -28.17 5.04
N LEU A 487 37.02 -28.94 6.12
CA LEU A 487 37.14 -28.43 7.49
C LEU A 487 38.51 -27.76 7.71
N ASP A 488 39.59 -28.32 7.15
CA ASP A 488 40.94 -27.74 7.24
C ASP A 488 41.08 -26.38 6.56
N THR A 489 40.17 -26.06 5.63
CA THR A 489 40.18 -24.78 4.89
C THR A 489 39.49 -23.64 5.66
N LYS A 490 38.85 -23.94 6.80
CA LYS A 490 38.09 -22.95 7.57
C LYS A 490 38.94 -22.33 8.68
N PRO A 491 38.72 -21.04 9.00
CA PRO A 491 39.46 -20.37 10.06
C PRO A 491 39.06 -20.89 11.45
N PRO A 492 39.94 -20.83 12.47
CA PRO A 492 39.62 -21.27 13.83
C PRO A 492 38.36 -20.62 14.43
N GLU A 493 38.08 -19.37 14.08
CA GLU A 493 36.88 -18.64 14.50
C GLU A 493 35.59 -19.28 13.97
N TRP A 494 35.62 -19.82 12.75
CA TRP A 494 34.49 -20.56 12.18
C TRP A 494 34.25 -21.86 12.95
N HIS A 495 35.32 -22.60 13.27
CA HIS A 495 35.21 -23.83 14.08
C HIS A 495 34.63 -23.54 15.46
N ARG A 496 35.12 -22.51 16.15
CA ARG A 496 34.58 -22.10 17.45
C ARG A 496 33.11 -21.71 17.36
N LYS A 497 32.71 -21.06 16.26
CA LYS A 497 31.31 -20.70 16.02
C LYS A 497 30.43 -21.93 15.82
N VAL A 498 30.82 -22.87 14.96
CA VAL A 498 30.10 -24.14 14.75
C VAL A 498 29.99 -24.89 16.07
N ALA A 499 31.09 -24.95 16.82
CA ALA A 499 31.09 -25.67 18.07
C ALA A 499 30.20 -25.07 19.14
N SER A 500 30.22 -23.74 19.28
CA SER A 500 29.32 -23.03 20.19
C SER A 500 27.83 -23.24 19.88
N LEU A 501 27.47 -23.62 18.65
CA LEU A 501 26.08 -23.86 18.25
C LEU A 501 25.61 -25.27 18.58
N PHE A 502 26.50 -26.26 18.53
CA PHE A 502 26.17 -27.65 18.84
C PHE A 502 26.48 -28.03 20.29
N TYR A 503 27.32 -27.27 20.99
CA TYR A 503 27.63 -27.46 22.39
C TYR A 503 26.38 -27.47 23.27
N GLY A 504 26.22 -28.49 24.11
CA GLY A 504 25.08 -28.70 25.00
C GLY A 504 23.81 -29.29 24.36
N GLU A 505 23.77 -29.49 23.03
CA GLU A 505 22.58 -30.03 22.33
C GLU A 505 22.47 -31.56 22.45
N THR A 506 21.95 -32.03 23.58
CA THR A 506 21.82 -33.46 23.91
C THR A 506 21.06 -34.27 22.85
N GLY A 507 20.06 -33.66 22.19
CA GLY A 507 19.28 -34.30 21.12
C GLY A 507 20.06 -34.55 19.82
N LEU A 508 21.17 -33.84 19.60
CA LEU A 508 22.01 -33.97 18.40
C LEU A 508 23.26 -34.82 18.63
N LYS A 509 23.60 -35.09 19.90
CA LYS A 509 24.80 -35.81 20.32
C LYS A 509 25.02 -37.11 19.55
N ALA A 510 23.99 -37.95 19.45
CA ALA A 510 24.11 -39.26 18.77
C ALA A 510 24.44 -39.12 17.27
N HIS A 511 23.91 -38.08 16.63
CA HIS A 511 24.13 -37.77 15.21
C HIS A 511 25.54 -37.19 15.00
N LEU A 512 25.91 -36.18 15.79
CA LEU A 512 27.25 -35.56 15.74
C LEU A 512 28.36 -36.58 15.99
N LEU A 513 28.16 -37.50 16.94
CA LEU A 513 29.08 -38.61 17.23
C LEU A 513 29.37 -39.50 16.01
N SER A 514 28.43 -39.59 15.06
CA SER A 514 28.56 -40.42 13.86
C SER A 514 29.28 -39.73 12.71
N LEU A 515 29.42 -38.40 12.76
CA LEU A 515 30.07 -37.62 11.71
C LEU A 515 31.60 -37.71 11.85
N PRO A 516 32.34 -37.80 10.73
CA PRO A 516 33.80 -37.81 10.74
C PRO A 516 34.38 -36.39 10.93
N ILE A 517 34.22 -35.84 12.14
CA ILE A 517 34.56 -34.45 12.48
C ILE A 517 35.69 -34.33 13.53
N ILE A 518 36.37 -35.43 13.87
CA ILE A 518 37.54 -35.40 14.75
C ILE A 518 38.81 -35.56 13.91
N PRO A 519 39.69 -34.54 13.85
CA PRO A 519 40.97 -34.64 13.17
C PRO A 519 41.96 -35.44 14.00
N LEU A 520 42.71 -36.32 13.34
CA LEU A 520 43.81 -37.08 13.92
C LEU A 520 45.15 -36.49 13.50
N ARG A 521 46.19 -36.76 14.29
CA ARG A 521 47.59 -36.37 13.99
C ARG A 521 48.11 -36.87 12.64
N ASP A 522 47.54 -37.93 12.10
CA ASP A 522 47.90 -38.48 10.78
C ASP A 522 47.23 -37.73 9.61
N GLY A 523 46.46 -36.67 9.90
CA GLY A 523 45.71 -35.88 8.93
C GLY A 523 44.37 -36.50 8.51
N SER A 524 44.00 -37.66 9.06
CA SER A 524 42.70 -38.29 8.79
C SER A 524 41.60 -37.80 9.74
N TRP A 525 40.36 -37.82 9.26
CA TRP A 525 39.19 -37.41 10.04
C TRP A 525 38.34 -38.63 10.40
N VAL A 526 38.00 -38.75 11.68
CA VAL A 526 37.27 -39.90 12.21
C VAL A 526 36.02 -39.48 12.99
N ASN A 527 35.08 -40.41 13.10
CA ASN A 527 33.93 -40.19 13.96
C ASN A 527 34.28 -40.48 15.43
N ALA A 528 33.54 -39.85 16.33
CA ALA A 528 33.74 -39.96 17.77
C ALA A 528 33.33 -41.33 18.35
N ARG A 529 32.72 -42.20 17.55
CA ARG A 529 32.41 -43.59 17.94
C ARG A 529 33.57 -44.55 17.67
N ARG A 530 34.67 -44.09 17.06
CA ARG A 530 35.85 -44.93 16.80
C ARG A 530 36.46 -45.37 18.13
N ALA A 531 36.69 -46.67 18.27
CA ALA A 531 37.39 -47.22 19.42
C ALA A 531 38.84 -46.69 19.45
N HIS A 532 39.41 -46.53 20.65
CA HIS A 532 40.82 -46.14 20.86
C HIS A 532 41.18 -44.71 20.40
N LEU A 533 40.26 -43.76 20.61
CA LEU A 533 40.49 -42.31 20.49
C LEU A 533 41.08 -41.74 21.79
N TYR A 534 42.24 -41.09 21.71
CA TYR A 534 42.94 -40.52 22.87
C TYR A 534 43.27 -39.03 22.65
N LEU A 535 43.15 -38.24 23.72
CA LEU A 535 43.56 -36.84 23.76
C LEU A 535 44.95 -36.74 24.37
N GLU A 536 45.80 -35.94 23.75
CA GLU A 536 47.11 -35.64 24.32
C GLU A 536 46.94 -34.64 25.47
N VAL A 537 47.23 -35.09 26.69
CA VAL A 537 47.18 -34.25 27.90
C VAL A 537 48.62 -33.98 28.34
N GLY A 538 49.28 -32.98 27.75
CA GLY A 538 50.62 -32.58 28.19
C GLY A 538 51.44 -31.80 27.16
N THR A 539 52.45 -31.06 27.63
CA THR A 539 53.38 -30.26 26.81
C THR A 539 54.54 -31.07 26.22
N THR A 540 54.69 -32.33 26.61
CA THR A 540 55.77 -33.22 26.18
C THR A 540 55.29 -34.14 25.04
N GLU A 541 56.03 -34.18 23.93
CA GLU A 541 55.82 -35.14 22.84
C GLU A 541 55.89 -36.57 23.38
N GLU A 542 54.75 -37.15 23.74
CA GLU A 542 54.70 -38.56 24.14
C GLU A 542 54.81 -39.44 22.89
N TYR A 543 55.92 -40.18 22.82
CA TYR A 543 56.21 -41.15 21.76
C TYR A 543 55.28 -42.35 21.88
N VAL A 544 54.43 -42.53 20.86
CA VAL A 544 53.58 -43.72 20.73
C VAL A 544 54.36 -44.84 20.04
N PRO A 545 54.56 -46.01 20.66
CA PRO A 545 55.25 -47.13 20.04
C PRO A 545 54.51 -47.65 18.80
N GLY A 546 55.22 -47.83 17.69
CA GLY A 546 54.68 -48.41 16.46
C GLY A 546 54.19 -49.84 16.67
N GLY A 547 52.91 -50.10 16.36
CA GLY A 547 52.27 -51.43 16.49
C GLY A 547 50.96 -51.42 17.27
N ILE A 548 50.60 -50.30 17.93
CA ILE A 548 49.33 -50.13 18.63
C ILE A 548 48.39 -49.30 17.75
N ASN A 549 47.19 -49.82 17.47
CA ASN A 549 46.18 -49.13 16.64
C ASN A 549 45.44 -48.07 17.46
N ILE A 550 46.14 -46.99 17.82
CA ILE A 550 45.60 -45.86 18.59
C ILE A 550 45.50 -44.61 17.73
N SER A 551 44.39 -43.90 17.86
CA SER A 551 44.09 -42.68 17.11
C SER A 551 44.21 -41.48 18.06
N ILE A 552 45.21 -40.63 17.82
CA ILE A 552 45.46 -39.43 18.64
C ILE A 552 44.87 -38.21 17.94
N VAL A 553 44.04 -37.45 18.67
CA VAL A 553 43.42 -36.21 18.18
C VAL A 553 44.49 -35.12 17.97
N ASP A 554 44.35 -34.33 16.92
CA ASP A 554 45.26 -33.22 16.64
C ASP A 554 45.26 -32.16 17.78
N ARG A 555 46.46 -31.68 18.14
CA ARG A 555 46.73 -30.79 19.27
C ARG A 555 46.15 -29.40 19.06
N ALA A 556 46.11 -28.92 17.82
CA ALA A 556 45.53 -27.60 17.48
C ALA A 556 44.02 -27.53 17.79
N SER A 557 43.34 -28.67 17.84
CA SER A 557 41.91 -28.80 18.18
C SER A 557 41.65 -28.80 19.69
N THR A 558 42.68 -29.07 20.51
CA THR A 558 42.60 -29.20 21.96
C THR A 558 42.92 -27.90 22.73
N ASP A 559 43.65 -26.96 22.12
CA ASP A 559 44.03 -25.69 22.77
C ASP A 559 42.82 -24.79 23.10
N SER A 560 41.71 -24.92 22.38
CA SER A 560 40.45 -24.22 22.68
C SER A 560 39.70 -24.74 23.92
N LEU A 561 40.03 -25.93 24.43
CA LEU A 561 39.38 -26.54 25.61
C LEU A 561 40.07 -26.15 26.92
N GLN A 562 41.33 -25.70 26.87
CA GLN A 562 42.12 -25.38 28.07
C GLN A 562 41.79 -24.02 28.71
N GLN A 563 40.89 -23.22 28.13
CA GLN A 563 40.48 -21.91 28.69
C GLN A 563 39.19 -21.96 29.54
N SER A 564 38.54 -23.13 29.70
CA SER A 564 37.39 -23.29 30.61
C SER A 564 37.73 -24.25 31.76
N ASP A 565 37.65 -23.70 32.97
CA ASP A 565 37.88 -24.25 34.32
C ASP A 565 38.30 -25.73 34.50
N PRO A 566 39.38 -26.05 35.26
CA PRO A 566 39.98 -27.40 35.29
C PRO A 566 39.28 -28.45 36.16
N GLN A 567 38.14 -28.19 36.79
CA GLN A 567 37.70 -29.01 37.94
C GLN A 567 36.46 -29.89 37.77
N THR A 568 35.82 -29.95 36.61
CA THR A 568 34.76 -30.95 36.38
C THR A 568 34.64 -31.27 34.89
N PHE A 569 35.37 -32.28 34.42
CA PHE A 569 35.19 -32.83 33.08
C PHE A 569 34.86 -34.33 33.19
N ASN A 570 33.59 -34.66 32.91
CA ASN A 570 33.10 -36.03 32.90
C ASN A 570 33.25 -36.57 31.46
N PRO A 571 33.80 -37.78 31.24
CA PRO A 571 34.09 -38.32 29.90
C PRO A 571 32.88 -38.51 28.99
N THR A 572 31.66 -38.29 29.51
CA THR A 572 30.41 -38.31 28.74
C THR A 572 30.11 -36.99 28.03
N ASP A 573 30.77 -35.88 28.32
CA ASP A 573 30.45 -34.55 27.75
C ASP A 573 31.27 -34.17 26.50
N PHE A 574 32.13 -35.08 26.04
CA PHE A 574 33.06 -34.89 24.93
C PHE A 574 32.50 -34.64 23.53
N PRO A 575 31.32 -35.11 23.10
CA PRO A 575 30.86 -34.88 21.72
C PRO A 575 30.38 -33.45 21.45
N THR A 576 30.20 -32.68 22.52
CA THR A 576 29.66 -31.32 22.46
C THR A 576 30.75 -30.27 22.39
N SER A 577 31.98 -30.59 22.79
CA SER A 577 33.10 -29.62 22.84
C SER A 577 34.01 -29.67 21.61
N LEU A 578 33.86 -30.68 20.74
CA LEU A 578 34.60 -30.87 19.50
C LEU A 578 33.72 -30.76 18.23
N ALA A 579 32.40 -30.90 18.36
CA ALA A 579 31.45 -30.52 17.31
C ALA A 579 31.23 -29.04 17.32
#